data_AF-A0AAD4IH48-F1
#
_entry.id   AF-A0AAD4IH48-F1
#
_cell.length_a   1.000
_cell.length_b   1.000
_cell.length_c   1.000
_cell.angle_alpha   90.00
_cell.angle_beta   90.00
_cell.angle_gamma   90.00
#
_symmetry.space_group_name_H-M   'P 1'
#
loop_
_entity.id
_entity.type
_entity.pdbx_description
1 polymer ?
#
loop_
_entity_poly.entity_id
_entity_poly.type
_entity_poly.pdbx_seq_one_letter_code
_entity_poly.pdbx_strand_id
1 'polypeptide(L)'
;MDDVWSDADINMTLPHSSSFSSTEPSSPLPSFLTTYQNNLISAYTSHSDRLSDLMNTVVDLEISMRRERDEPSLQYLAEELKKAQEDLVLHRDAKRKKEKEIKIEKENLEMVVGNGSNMARKQLDEIVMHVGRERMILCLR
;
A
#
# COMPACT_ATOMS: atom_id res chain seq x y z
N MET A 1 11.41 -73.76 2.47
CA MET A 1 11.35 -72.66 3.44
C MET A 1 11.75 -71.38 2.68
N ASP A 2 10.90 -70.72 1.89
CA ASP A 2 9.42 -70.61 1.90
C ASP A 2 8.93 -70.15 3.29
N ASP A 3 8.20 -69.04 3.48
CA ASP A 3 7.34 -68.25 2.58
C ASP A 3 7.56 -66.72 2.75
N VAL A 4 7.43 -65.87 1.71
CA VAL A 4 6.28 -64.96 1.33
C VAL A 4 5.87 -63.98 2.48
N TRP A 5 5.57 -62.67 2.36
CA TRP A 5 4.84 -61.78 1.42
C TRP A 5 5.48 -60.35 1.44
N SER A 6 5.19 -59.33 0.61
CA SER A 6 4.37 -59.15 -0.61
C SER A 6 4.83 -57.90 -1.42
N ASP A 7 4.31 -57.77 -2.64
CA ASP A 7 3.93 -56.56 -3.41
C ASP A 7 4.58 -55.18 -3.16
N ALA A 8 5.18 -54.62 -4.22
CA ALA A 8 4.69 -53.37 -4.83
C ALA A 8 5.32 -53.13 -6.22
N ASP A 9 4.62 -53.52 -7.29
CA ASP A 9 4.71 -52.81 -8.56
C ASP A 9 4.13 -51.39 -8.37
N ILE A 10 4.88 -50.33 -8.66
CA ILE A 10 4.35 -49.14 -9.38
C ILE A 10 5.48 -48.56 -10.25
N ASN A 11 5.32 -48.72 -11.57
CA ASN A 11 6.00 -47.92 -12.58
C ASN A 11 5.47 -46.47 -12.53
N MET A 12 6.11 -45.58 -11.76
CA MET A 12 5.66 -44.18 -11.62
C MET A 12 6.36 -43.24 -12.59
N THR A 13 5.97 -43.34 -13.87
CA THR A 13 6.19 -42.25 -14.83
C THR A 13 5.32 -41.06 -14.41
N LEU A 14 5.90 -40.09 -13.70
CA LEU A 14 5.20 -38.87 -13.31
C LEU A 14 5.62 -37.71 -14.23
N PRO A 15 4.85 -37.38 -15.30
CA PRO A 15 4.99 -36.08 -15.93
C PRO A 15 4.46 -35.06 -14.93
N HIS A 16 5.36 -34.41 -14.18
CA HIS A 16 4.96 -33.31 -13.31
C HIS A 16 4.60 -32.11 -14.19
N SER A 17 3.35 -32.10 -14.67
CA SER A 17 2.75 -30.98 -15.37
C SER A 17 2.61 -29.82 -14.38
N SER A 18 3.70 -29.06 -14.23
CA SER A 18 3.64 -27.73 -13.63
C SER A 18 2.85 -26.84 -14.59
N SER A 19 1.52 -26.87 -14.45
CA SER A 19 0.67 -25.81 -14.94
C SER A 19 1.05 -24.55 -14.17
N PHE A 20 2.07 -23.85 -14.69
CA PHE A 20 2.22 -22.42 -14.48
C PHE A 20 0.94 -21.80 -15.02
N SER A 21 -0.04 -21.65 -14.14
CA SER A 21 -1.18 -20.79 -14.37
C SER A 21 -0.62 -19.39 -14.46
N SER A 22 -0.24 -18.99 -15.67
CA SER A 22 -0.02 -17.61 -16.04
C SER A 22 -1.34 -16.88 -15.78
N THR A 23 -1.53 -16.41 -14.55
CA THR A 23 -2.38 -15.27 -14.29
C THR A 23 -1.76 -14.14 -15.09
N GLU A 24 -2.25 -13.95 -16.31
CA GLU A 24 -1.95 -12.76 -17.10
C GLU A 24 -2.12 -11.56 -16.17
N PRO A 25 -1.17 -10.61 -16.14
CA PRO A 25 -1.35 -9.40 -15.37
C PRO A 25 -2.60 -8.73 -15.88
N SER A 26 -3.68 -8.78 -15.09
CA SER A 26 -4.98 -8.25 -15.49
C SER A 26 -4.76 -6.80 -15.90
N SER A 27 -4.97 -6.51 -17.19
CA SER A 27 -4.80 -5.17 -17.74
C SER A 27 -5.49 -4.18 -16.81
N PRO A 28 -4.82 -3.13 -16.32
CA PRO A 28 -5.42 -2.22 -15.34
C PRO A 28 -6.76 -1.74 -15.89
N LEU A 29 -7.81 -1.89 -15.10
CA LEU A 29 -9.16 -1.52 -15.48
C LEU A 29 -9.15 -0.08 -16.03
N PRO A 30 -9.84 0.21 -17.15
CA PRO A 30 -9.86 1.56 -17.69
C PRO A 30 -10.39 2.53 -16.65
N SER A 31 -9.49 3.37 -16.13
CA SER A 31 -9.84 4.39 -15.14
C SER A 31 -10.76 5.42 -15.77
N PHE A 32 -11.83 5.80 -15.08
CA PHE A 32 -12.69 6.91 -15.47
C PHE A 32 -12.11 8.26 -15.04
N LEU A 33 -11.05 8.25 -14.21
CA LEU A 33 -10.44 9.43 -13.63
C LEU A 33 -9.67 10.25 -14.68
N THR A 34 -9.77 11.57 -14.55
CA THR A 34 -8.91 12.50 -15.29
C THR A 34 -7.45 12.39 -14.81
N THR A 35 -6.51 12.85 -15.62
CA THR A 35 -5.08 12.94 -15.22
C THR A 35 -4.89 13.74 -13.93
N TYR A 36 -5.70 14.78 -13.71
CA TYR A 36 -5.69 15.57 -12.47
C TYR A 36 -6.10 14.74 -11.25
N GLN A 37 -7.24 14.03 -11.34
CA GLN A 37 -7.74 13.15 -10.28
C GLN A 37 -6.75 12.02 -9.98
N ASN A 38 -6.16 11.40 -11.01
CA ASN A 38 -5.12 10.38 -10.87
C ASN A 38 -3.87 10.92 -10.13
N ASN A 39 -3.37 12.09 -10.52
CA ASN A 39 -2.23 12.73 -9.85
C ASN A 39 -2.56 13.09 -8.38
N LEU A 40 -3.78 13.53 -8.13
CA LEU A 40 -4.25 13.91 -6.79
C LEU A 40 -4.33 12.70 -5.85
N ILE A 41 -4.91 11.59 -6.32
CA ILE A 41 -4.95 10.31 -5.58
C ILE A 41 -3.53 9.78 -5.37
N SER A 42 -2.70 9.75 -6.42
CA SER A 42 -1.33 9.20 -6.34
C SER A 42 -0.46 9.96 -5.33
N ALA A 43 -0.61 11.29 -5.26
CA ALA A 43 0.06 12.10 -4.26
C ALA A 43 -0.46 11.80 -2.84
N TYR A 44 -1.78 11.66 -2.67
CA TYR A 44 -2.39 11.31 -1.39
C TYR A 44 -1.90 9.94 -0.87
N THR A 45 -1.96 8.90 -1.71
CA THR A 45 -1.50 7.55 -1.33
C THR A 45 -0.01 7.54 -1.03
N SER A 46 0.82 8.19 -1.85
CA SER A 46 2.26 8.29 -1.61
C SER A 46 2.59 8.96 -0.27
N HIS A 47 1.86 10.00 0.14
CA HIS A 47 2.04 10.57 1.48
C HIS A 47 1.58 9.62 2.59
N SER A 48 0.56 8.79 2.38
CA SER A 48 0.10 7.82 3.38
C SER A 48 1.03 6.61 3.53
N ASP A 49 1.52 6.06 2.42
CA ASP A 49 2.48 4.95 2.42
C ASP A 49 3.75 5.40 3.17
N ARG A 50 4.27 6.59 2.83
CA ARG A 50 5.42 7.18 3.51
C ARG A 50 5.17 7.49 4.99
N LEU A 51 3.94 7.81 5.41
CA LEU A 51 3.60 7.94 6.82
C LEU A 51 3.68 6.61 7.57
N SER A 52 3.22 5.50 6.97
CA SER A 52 3.35 4.18 7.56
C SER A 52 4.82 3.78 7.70
N ASP A 53 5.62 3.99 6.65
CA ASP A 53 7.07 3.72 6.67
C ASP A 53 7.79 4.53 7.76
N LEU A 54 7.49 5.83 7.87
CA LEU A 54 8.08 6.71 8.89
C LEU A 54 7.64 6.35 10.31
N MET A 55 6.37 5.97 10.52
CA MET A 55 5.89 5.50 11.82
C MET A 55 6.63 4.23 12.27
N ASN A 56 6.85 3.27 11.37
CA ASN A 56 7.67 2.09 11.66
C ASN A 56 9.13 2.46 11.93
N THR A 57 9.72 3.32 11.10
CA THR A 57 11.10 3.80 11.26
C THR A 57 11.32 4.48 12.62
N VAL A 58 10.37 5.30 13.08
CA VAL A 58 10.42 5.93 14.41
C VAL A 58 10.44 4.89 15.53
N VAL A 59 9.61 3.85 15.46
CA VAL A 59 9.58 2.76 16.45
C VAL A 59 10.88 1.96 16.44
N ASP A 60 11.41 1.61 15.26
CA ASP A 60 12.68 0.88 15.11
C ASP A 60 13.88 1.67 15.67
N LEU A 61 13.91 2.99 15.44
CA LEU A 61 14.93 3.89 16.00
C LEU A 61 14.81 4.01 17.52
N GLU A 62 13.60 4.17 18.07
CA GLU A 62 13.38 4.17 19.52
C GLU A 62 13.80 2.86 20.19
N ILE A 63 13.54 1.71 19.55
CA ILE A 63 13.99 0.40 20.04
C ILE A 63 15.53 0.31 20.00
N SER A 64 16.14 0.81 18.93
CA SER A 64 17.60 0.81 18.75
C SER A 64 18.31 1.68 19.79
N MET A 65 17.83 2.91 20.03
CA MET A 65 18.36 3.81 21.06
C MET A 65 18.30 3.22 22.47
N ARG A 66 17.28 2.42 22.79
CA ARG A 66 17.17 1.75 24.11
C ARG A 66 18.17 0.60 24.30
N ARG A 67 18.73 0.08 23.22
CA ARG A 67 19.67 -1.06 23.21
C ARG A 67 21.12 -0.60 23.11
N GLU A 68 21.37 0.47 22.38
CA GLU A 68 22.69 1.04 22.15
C GLU A 68 23.36 1.53 23.44
N ARG A 69 24.69 1.43 23.47
CA ARG A 69 25.58 1.78 24.59
C ARG A 69 26.75 2.65 24.16
N ASP A 70 27.06 2.70 22.87
CA ASP A 70 28.05 3.62 22.32
C ASP A 70 27.47 5.03 22.16
N GLU A 71 28.15 6.03 22.73
CA GLU A 71 27.67 7.42 22.78
C GLU A 71 27.61 8.08 21.38
N PRO A 72 28.64 7.95 20.50
CA PRO A 72 28.53 8.37 19.10
C PRO A 72 27.36 7.73 18.35
N SER A 73 27.15 6.42 18.52
CA SER A 73 26.01 5.70 17.91
C SER A 73 24.65 6.21 18.43
N LEU A 74 24.53 6.47 19.74
CA LEU A 74 23.34 7.08 20.34
C LEU A 74 23.03 8.46 19.77
N GLN A 75 24.05 9.30 19.57
CA GLN A 75 23.87 10.64 18.98
C GLN A 75 23.39 10.55 17.52
N TYR A 76 23.97 9.67 16.72
CA TYR A 76 23.51 9.42 15.35
C TYR A 76 22.05 8.93 15.29
N LEU A 77 21.69 7.97 16.15
CA LEU A 77 20.31 7.47 16.23
C LEU A 77 19.32 8.56 16.69
N ALA A 78 19.73 9.47 17.58
CA ALA A 78 18.91 10.61 18.00
C ALA A 78 18.67 11.62 16.86
N GLU A 79 19.68 11.88 16.02
CA GLU A 79 19.55 12.74 14.84
C GLU A 79 18.62 12.14 13.78
N GLU A 80 18.77 10.86 13.45
CA GLU A 80 17.87 10.17 12.52
C GLU A 80 16.44 10.04 13.07
N LEU A 81 16.27 9.82 14.39
CA LEU A 81 14.94 9.81 15.02
C LEU A 81 14.25 11.17 14.91
N LYS A 82 14.98 12.26 15.21
CA LYS A 82 14.47 13.62 15.05
C LYS A 82 14.06 13.90 13.61
N LYS A 83 14.92 13.56 12.64
CA LYS A 83 14.65 13.72 11.20
C LYS A 83 13.44 12.92 10.74
N ALA A 84 13.29 11.66 11.19
CA ALA A 84 12.12 10.84 10.89
C ALA A 84 10.82 11.46 11.46
N GLN A 85 10.88 12.07 12.66
CA GLN A 85 9.75 12.80 13.25
C GLN A 85 9.40 14.09 12.48
N GLU A 86 10.40 14.85 12.02
CA GLU A 86 10.21 16.04 11.17
C GLU A 86 9.58 15.68 9.82
N ASP A 87 10.09 14.64 9.15
CA ASP A 87 9.52 14.07 7.91
C ASP A 87 8.06 13.61 8.13
N LEU A 88 7.75 12.99 9.27
CA LEU A 88 6.40 12.51 9.59
C LEU A 88 5.42 13.69 9.70
N VAL A 89 5.80 14.79 10.35
CA VAL A 89 4.98 16.02 10.39
C VAL A 89 4.75 16.57 8.98
N LEU A 90 5.81 16.66 8.16
CA LEU A 90 5.74 17.17 6.79
C LEU A 90 4.79 16.32 5.92
N HIS A 91 4.93 14.99 5.94
CA HIS A 91 4.05 14.10 5.18
C HIS A 91 2.61 14.10 5.71
N ARG A 92 2.41 14.29 7.02
CA ARG A 92 1.07 14.37 7.63
C ARG A 92 0.33 15.64 7.22
N ASP A 93 1.03 16.77 7.15
CA ASP A 93 0.45 18.04 6.69
C ASP A 93 0.21 18.05 5.18
N ALA A 94 1.13 17.48 4.39
CA ALA A 94 0.96 17.29 2.95
C ALA A 94 -0.22 16.36 2.63
N LYS A 95 -0.37 15.24 3.35
CA LYS A 95 -1.56 14.37 3.25
C LYS A 95 -2.84 15.11 3.57
N ARG A 96 -2.91 15.84 4.70
CA ARG A 96 -4.08 16.67 5.07
C ARG A 96 -4.41 17.75 4.03
N LYS A 97 -3.42 18.28 3.31
CA LYS A 97 -3.66 19.17 2.17
C LYS A 97 -4.31 18.43 1.00
N LYS A 98 -3.82 17.24 0.65
CA LYS A 98 -4.40 16.40 -0.41
C LYS A 98 -5.80 15.90 -0.09
N GLU A 99 -6.09 15.57 1.17
CA GLU A 99 -7.45 15.24 1.65
C GLU A 99 -8.45 16.38 1.39
N LYS A 100 -8.03 17.63 1.60
CA LYS A 100 -8.87 18.82 1.32
C LYS A 100 -9.07 19.03 -0.18
N GLU A 101 -8.02 18.90 -0.98
CA GLU A 101 -8.10 18.97 -2.44
C GLU A 101 -9.04 17.87 -3.00
N ILE A 102 -8.94 16.63 -2.49
CA ILE A 102 -9.85 15.52 -2.81
C ILE A 102 -11.29 15.84 -2.41
N LYS A 103 -11.51 16.39 -1.20
CA LYS A 103 -12.85 16.75 -0.74
C LYS A 103 -13.51 17.78 -1.66
N ILE A 104 -12.78 18.81 -2.07
CA ILE A 104 -13.25 19.83 -3.02
C ILE A 104 -13.56 19.20 -4.38
N GLU A 105 -12.70 18.32 -4.89
CA GLU A 105 -12.94 17.65 -6.16
C GLU A 105 -14.19 16.74 -6.12
N LYS A 106 -14.43 16.05 -5.00
CA LYS A 106 -15.68 15.30 -4.80
C LYS A 106 -16.91 16.21 -4.81
N GLU A 107 -16.85 17.33 -4.09
CA GLU A 107 -17.93 18.34 -4.07
C GLU A 107 -18.19 18.90 -5.49
N ASN A 108 -17.14 19.15 -6.28
CA ASN A 108 -17.27 19.56 -7.68
C ASN A 108 -18.01 18.49 -8.52
N LEU A 109 -17.66 17.21 -8.38
CA LEU A 109 -18.28 16.10 -9.11
C LEU A 109 -19.75 15.89 -8.71
N GLU A 110 -20.09 16.06 -7.43
CA GLU A 110 -21.46 15.97 -6.92
C GLU A 110 -22.37 17.07 -7.52
N MET A 111 -21.81 18.22 -7.89
CA MET A 111 -22.54 19.32 -8.54
C MET A 111 -22.74 19.14 -10.05
N VAL A 112 -22.19 18.10 -10.69
CA VAL A 112 -22.33 17.88 -12.15
C VAL A 112 -23.70 17.30 -12.51
N VAL A 113 -24.50 18.11 -13.19
CA VAL A 113 -25.86 17.79 -13.68
C VAL A 113 -25.90 17.59 -15.20
N GLY A 114 -26.99 17.00 -15.70
CA GLY A 114 -27.20 16.76 -17.13
C GLY A 114 -26.24 15.70 -17.71
N ASN A 115 -25.85 15.87 -18.98
CA ASN A 115 -25.12 14.84 -19.75
C ASN A 115 -23.80 14.37 -19.12
N GLY A 116 -23.15 15.21 -18.29
CA GLY A 116 -21.91 14.85 -17.59
C GLY A 116 -22.09 13.99 -16.33
N SER A 117 -23.31 13.96 -15.75
CA SER A 117 -23.55 13.43 -14.40
C SER A 117 -23.20 11.94 -14.25
N ASN A 118 -23.43 11.13 -15.29
CA ASN A 118 -23.09 9.72 -15.29
C ASN A 118 -21.56 9.46 -15.27
N MET A 119 -20.76 10.34 -15.87
CA MET A 119 -19.30 10.22 -15.82
C MET A 119 -18.76 10.72 -14.49
N ALA A 120 -19.27 11.86 -14.01
CA ALA A 120 -18.89 12.42 -12.72
C ALA A 120 -19.17 11.45 -11.56
N ARG A 121 -20.28 10.70 -11.60
CA ARG A 121 -20.58 9.64 -10.63
C ARG A 121 -19.55 8.52 -10.65
N LYS A 122 -19.16 8.03 -11.83
CA LYS A 122 -18.11 7.00 -11.95
C LYS A 122 -16.77 7.46 -11.40
N GLN A 123 -16.39 8.71 -11.68
CA GLN A 123 -15.19 9.33 -11.13
C GLN A 123 -15.25 9.45 -9.60
N LEU A 124 -16.40 9.87 -9.06
CA LEU A 124 -16.64 9.96 -7.62
C LEU A 124 -16.53 8.60 -6.93
N ASP A 125 -17.16 7.57 -7.49
CA ASP A 125 -17.10 6.19 -6.99
C ASP A 125 -15.65 5.66 -6.99
N GLU A 126 -14.90 5.91 -8.06
CA GLU A 126 -13.49 5.49 -8.21
C GLU A 126 -12.57 6.23 -7.21
N ILE A 127 -12.72 7.56 -7.05
CA ILE A 127 -12.03 8.34 -6.01
C ILE A 127 -12.30 7.73 -4.61
N VAL A 128 -13.57 7.39 -4.32
CA VAL A 128 -13.95 6.81 -3.03
C VAL A 128 -13.33 5.42 -2.83
N MET A 129 -13.24 4.58 -3.86
CA MET A 129 -12.56 3.28 -3.77
C MET A 129 -11.07 3.42 -3.44
N HIS A 130 -10.36 4.35 -4.09
CA HIS A 130 -8.93 4.56 -3.85
C HIS A 130 -8.66 5.12 -2.45
N VAL A 131 -9.39 6.16 -2.03
CA VAL A 131 -9.20 6.82 -0.72
C VAL A 131 -9.71 5.94 0.43
N GLY A 132 -10.75 5.12 0.19
CA GLY A 132 -11.34 4.26 1.22
C GLY A 132 -10.49 3.06 1.64
N ARG A 133 -9.56 2.59 0.80
CA ARG A 133 -8.70 1.41 1.07
C ARG A 133 -7.74 1.59 2.24
N GLU A 134 -7.43 2.82 2.59
CA GLU A 134 -6.38 3.19 3.54
C GLU A 134 -6.61 2.65 4.97
N ARG A 135 -7.86 2.36 5.34
CA ARG A 135 -8.23 1.90 6.70
C ARG A 135 -7.73 0.49 7.08
N MET A 136 -7.19 -0.29 6.14
CA MET A 136 -6.83 -1.70 6.38
C MET A 136 -5.33 -1.97 6.63
N ILE A 137 -4.43 -1.03 6.36
CA ILE A 137 -2.98 -1.26 6.52
C ILE A 137 -2.50 -0.69 7.87
N LEU A 138 -2.83 -1.42 8.94
CA LEU A 138 -2.20 -1.25 10.26
C LEU A 138 -1.14 -2.33 10.46
N CYS A 139 0.06 -2.09 9.94
CA CYS A 139 1.23 -2.89 10.27
C CYS A 139 1.93 -2.27 11.50
N LEU A 140 1.60 -2.76 12.69
CA LEU A 140 2.51 -2.73 13.83
C LEU A 140 3.37 -3.99 13.73
N ARG A 141 4.67 -3.83 13.46
CA ARG A 141 5.66 -4.92 13.50
C ARG A 141 6.45 -4.89 14.80
#